data_AF-A0A850ALZ3-F1
#
_entry.id   AF-A0A850ALZ3-F1
#
_cell.length_a   1.000
_cell.length_b   1.000
_cell.length_c   1.000
_cell.angle_alpha   90.00
_cell.angle_beta   90.00
_cell.angle_gamma   90.00
#
_symmetry.space_group_name_H-M   'P 1'
#
loop_
_entity.id
_entity.type
_entity.pdbx_description
1 polymer ?
#
loop_
_entity_poly.entity_id
_entity_poly.type
_entity_poly.pdbx_seq_one_letter_code
_entity_poly.pdbx_strand_id
1 'polypeptide(L)' 'MIKKNPSKEEIRPGKPAEQTDPNVCPVCGGKLIQEKCKVVCRSEKCVYRIIYNCSEF' A
#
# COMPACT_ATOMS: atom_id res chain seq x y z
N MET A 1 -19.80 -10.63 -45.69
CA MET A 1 -18.71 -9.83 -45.08
C MET A 1 -19.00 -9.70 -43.60
N ILE A 2 -18.34 -10.50 -42.74
CA ILE A 2 -18.40 -10.33 -41.29
C ILE A 2 -16.98 -10.55 -40.78
N LYS A 3 -16.20 -9.46 -40.76
CA LYS A 3 -14.92 -9.40 -40.04
C LYS A 3 -15.25 -9.27 -38.56
N LYS A 4 -14.75 -10.17 -37.71
CA LYS A 4 -14.53 -9.96 -36.27
C LYS A 4 -13.66 -11.10 -35.70
N ASN A 5 -12.35 -10.95 -35.92
CA ASN A 5 -11.30 -11.54 -35.07
C ASN A 5 -10.89 -10.45 -34.02
N PRO A 6 -10.03 -10.72 -33.03
CA PRO A 6 -10.44 -11.11 -31.68
C PRO A 6 -9.85 -10.12 -30.65
N SER A 7 -10.66 -9.45 -29.83
CA SER A 7 -10.11 -8.60 -28.77
C SER A 7 -9.69 -9.46 -27.57
N LYS A 8 -8.52 -10.09 -27.72
CA LYS A 8 -7.40 -10.08 -26.78
C LYS A 8 -7.80 -9.62 -25.36
N GLU A 9 -8.34 -10.51 -24.54
CA GLU A 9 -8.33 -10.33 -23.09
C GLU A 9 -6.88 -10.47 -22.64
N GLU A 10 -6.26 -9.33 -22.37
CA GLU A 10 -4.95 -9.27 -21.73
C GLU A 10 -5.08 -9.85 -20.33
N ILE A 11 -4.63 -11.09 -20.17
CA ILE A 11 -4.32 -11.65 -18.84
C ILE A 11 -3.20 -10.79 -18.27
N ARG A 12 -3.58 -9.75 -17.52
CA ARG A 12 -2.62 -9.03 -16.66
C ARG A 12 -2.05 -10.08 -15.73
N PRO A 13 -0.72 -10.19 -15.58
CA PRO A 13 -0.13 -11.16 -14.66
C PRO A 13 -0.77 -10.92 -13.29
N GLY A 14 -1.48 -11.95 -12.81
CA GLY A 14 -2.13 -11.94 -11.51
C GLY A 14 -1.10 -11.47 -10.49
N LYS A 15 -1.44 -10.40 -9.76
CA LYS A 15 -0.60 -9.91 -8.67
C LYS A 15 -0.30 -11.11 -7.76
N PRO A 16 0.98 -11.49 -7.58
CA PRO A 16 1.32 -12.55 -6.65
C PRO A 16 0.88 -12.13 -5.26
N ALA A 17 0.30 -13.09 -4.52
CA ALA A 17 -0.02 -13.12 -3.10
C ALA A 17 0.05 -11.78 -2.37
N GLU A 18 -1.12 -11.28 -1.94
CA GLU A 18 -1.34 -10.40 -0.79
C GLU A 18 -0.07 -10.02 -0.01
N GLN A 19 0.74 -9.15 -0.61
CA GLN A 19 1.75 -8.41 0.13
C GLN A 19 0.93 -7.41 0.91
N THR A 20 0.62 -7.71 2.16
CA THR A 20 0.16 -6.68 3.10
C THR A 20 1.23 -5.60 3.04
N ASP A 21 0.98 -4.52 2.29
CA ASP A 21 1.96 -3.47 2.04
C ASP A 21 2.51 -3.03 3.41
N PRO A 22 3.79 -3.24 3.75
CA PRO A 22 4.32 -2.94 5.09
C PRO A 22 4.30 -1.44 5.41
N ASN A 23 3.83 -0.62 4.46
CA ASN A 23 3.67 0.82 4.54
C ASN A 23 2.22 1.25 4.80
N VAL A 24 1.36 0.37 5.32
CA VAL A 24 0.00 0.73 5.75
C VAL A 24 -0.12 0.70 7.27
N CYS A 25 -0.85 1.67 7.81
CA CYS A 25 -1.07 1.80 9.23
C CYS A 25 -1.98 0.67 9.70
N PRO A 26 -1.57 -0.15 10.69
CA PRO A 26 -2.40 -1.26 11.17
C PRO A 26 -3.69 -0.80 11.87
N VAL A 27 -3.78 0.49 12.24
CA VAL A 27 -4.94 1.05 12.93
C VAL A 27 -6.02 1.52 11.95
N CYS A 28 -5.65 2.24 10.90
CA CYS A 28 -6.61 2.88 10.00
C CYS A 28 -6.48 2.45 8.52
N GLY A 29 -5.51 1.61 8.18
CA GLY A 29 -5.16 1.25 6.80
C GLY A 29 -4.54 2.40 5.99
N GLY A 30 -4.33 3.57 6.60
CA GLY A 30 -3.78 4.74 5.93
C GLY A 30 -2.29 4.59 5.63
N LYS A 31 -1.78 5.37 4.68
CA LYS A 31 -0.36 5.32 4.29
C LYS A 31 0.55 5.73 5.45
N LEU A 32 1.58 4.93 5.70
CA LEU A 32 2.69 5.27 6.59
C LEU A 32 3.74 6.08 5.85
N ILE A 33 4.33 7.03 6.56
CA ILE A 33 5.39 7.90 6.05
C ILE A 33 6.62 7.65 6.89
N GLN A 34 7.72 7.31 6.22
CA GLN A 34 9.02 7.22 6.84
C GLN A 34 9.65 8.61 6.91
N GLU A 35 9.87 9.11 8.13
CA GLU A 35 10.50 10.39 8.41
C GLU A 35 11.76 10.17 9.24
N LYS A 36 12.92 10.20 8.56
CA LYS A 36 14.24 9.94 9.18
C LYS A 36 14.26 8.58 9.88
N CYS A 37 14.33 8.57 11.22
CA CYS A 37 14.32 7.37 12.04
C CYS A 37 12.92 6.92 12.47
N LYS A 38 11.86 7.59 11.99
CA LYS A 38 10.48 7.35 12.46
C LYS A 38 9.61 6.84 11.32
N VAL A 39 8.67 5.97 11.64
CA VAL A 39 7.55 5.60 10.76
C VAL A 39 6.29 6.16 11.40
N VAL A 40 5.58 7.03 10.69
CA VAL A 40 4.47 7.81 11.22
C VAL A 40 3.23 7.63 10.34
N CYS A 41 2.07 7.45 10.96
CA CYS A 41 0.78 7.52 10.28
C CYS A 41 0.25 8.95 10.35
N ARG A 42 0.22 9.67 9.22
CA ARG A 42 -0.34 11.04 9.13
C ARG A 42 -1.85 11.09 8.88
N SER A 43 -2.57 9.98 9.06
CA SER A 43 -4.03 9.97 8.91
C SER A 43 -4.68 10.76 10.04
N GLU A 44 -5.68 11.58 9.73
CA GLU A 44 -6.47 12.33 10.72
C GLU A 44 -7.14 11.41 11.75
N LYS A 45 -7.49 10.18 11.35
CA LYS A 45 -8.04 9.15 12.25
C LYS A 45 -7.06 8.70 13.34
N CYS A 46 -5.75 8.80 13.08
CA CYS A 46 -4.70 8.37 14.01
C CYS A 46 -3.93 9.54 14.64
N VAL A 47 -4.28 10.79 14.31
CA VAL A 47 -3.68 12.01 14.89
C VAL A 47 -2.16 11.96 14.93
N TYR A 48 -1.52 11.65 13.79
CA TYR A 48 -0.05 11.62 13.66
C TYR A 48 0.65 10.57 14.56
N ARG A 49 0.08 9.37 14.66
CA ARG A 49 0.64 8.27 15.47
C ARG A 49 1.99 7.80 14.94
N ILE A 50 2.98 7.71 15.82
CA ILE A 50 4.28 7.08 15.54
C ILE A 50 4.10 5.56 15.67
N ILE A 51 4.42 4.82 14.62
CA ILE A 51 4.34 3.36 14.56
C ILE A 51 5.68 2.72 14.96
N TYR A 52 6.78 3.36 14.55
CA TYR A 52 8.14 2.89 14.86
C TYR A 52 9.08 4.08 14.99
N ASN A 53 10.05 4.01 15.90
CA ASN A 53 11.08 5.04 16.11
C ASN A 53 12.42 4.37 16.44
N CYS A 54 13.39 4.41 15.53
CA CYS A 54 14.72 3.83 15.76
C CYS A 54 15.62 4.63 16.70
N SER A 55 15.20 5.80 17.19
CA SER A 55 15.96 6.54 18.22
C SER A 55 15.60 6.16 19.65
N GLU A 56 14.53 5.38 19.86
CA GLU A 56 14.11 4.89 21.18
C GLU A 56 14.62 3.47 21.45
N PHE A 57 15.40 2.90 20.51
CA PHE A 57 16.03 1.59 20.58
C PHE A 57 17.54 1.77 20.45
#